data_AF-A0AAU6Q112-F1
#
_entry.id   AF-A0AAU6Q112-F1
#
_cell.length_a   1.000
_cell.length_b   1.000
_cell.length_c   1.000
_cell.angle_alpha   90.00
_cell.angle_beta   90.00
_cell.angle_gamma   90.00
#
_symmetry.space_group_name_H-M   'P 1'
#
loop_
_entity.id
_entity.type
_entity.pdbx_description
1 polymer ?
#
loop_
_entity_poly.entity_id
_entity_poly.type
_entity_poly.pdbx_seq_one_letter_code
_entity_poly.pdbx_strand_id
1 'polypeptide(L)'
;MATLEIECPECGELLELDENEVAEFEVGDVLVCGSCETEMEVTVNDGEDFELAVVDYGQFVQCPSCGEDFEVSQQQLDTAPTIESADGVSALLVDCPHCQARIELELEEESDG
;
A
#
# COMPACT_ATOMS: atom_id res chain seq x y z
N MET A 1 2.96 6.56 -33.03
CA MET A 1 2.52 6.67 -31.64
C MET A 1 3.07 5.43 -31.01
N ALA A 2 4.16 5.60 -30.28
CA ALA A 2 4.69 4.52 -29.45
C ALA A 2 3.84 4.52 -28.18
N THR A 3 3.23 3.37 -27.89
CA THR A 3 2.54 3.13 -26.63
C THR A 3 3.50 2.36 -25.74
N LEU A 4 3.60 2.79 -24.49
CA LEU A 4 4.34 2.06 -23.47
C LEU A 4 3.37 1.06 -22.82
N GLU A 5 3.78 -0.21 -22.79
CA GLU A 5 3.01 -1.29 -22.18
C GLU A 5 3.65 -1.65 -20.83
N ILE A 6 2.93 -1.42 -19.74
CA ILE A 6 3.38 -1.75 -18.38
C ILE A 6 2.41 -2.73 -17.74
N GLU A 7 2.92 -3.74 -17.07
CA GLU A 7 2.09 -4.69 -16.33
C GLU A 7 1.81 -4.15 -14.92
N CYS A 8 0.53 -4.14 -14.52
CA CYS A 8 0.15 -3.81 -13.16
C CYS A 8 0.70 -4.89 -12.21
N PRO A 9 1.51 -4.51 -11.20
CA PRO A 9 2.15 -5.47 -10.31
C PRO A 9 1.18 -6.23 -9.38
N GLU A 10 -0.05 -5.74 -9.21
CA GLU A 10 -1.07 -6.38 -8.37
C GLU A 10 -1.87 -7.43 -9.17
N CYS A 11 -2.54 -7.00 -10.25
CA CYS A 11 -3.47 -7.85 -10.99
C CYS A 11 -2.91 -8.43 -12.31
N GLY A 12 -1.77 -7.93 -12.79
CA GLY A 12 -1.17 -8.34 -14.06
C GLY A 12 -1.83 -7.73 -15.31
N GLU A 13 -2.71 -6.74 -15.15
CA GLU A 13 -3.32 -6.02 -16.28
C GLU A 13 -2.27 -5.21 -17.05
N LEU A 14 -2.33 -5.23 -18.39
CA LEU A 14 -1.48 -4.40 -19.24
C LEU A 14 -2.05 -2.99 -19.33
N LEU A 15 -1.32 -2.04 -18.76
CA LEU A 15 -1.55 -0.60 -18.84
C LEU A 15 -0.90 -0.09 -20.13
N GLU A 16 -1.73 0.35 -21.06
CA GLU A 16 -1.31 0.98 -22.31
C GLU A 16 -1.29 2.51 -22.09
N LEU A 17 -0.09 3.08 -22.02
CA LEU A 17 0.11 4.53 -21.83
C LEU A 17 0.67 5.14 -23.11
N ASP A 18 0.12 6.28 -23.54
CA ASP A 18 0.68 7.02 -24.66
C ASP A 18 2.00 7.72 -24.28
N GLU A 19 2.91 7.86 -25.24
CA GLU A 19 4.17 8.62 -25.06
C GLU A 19 3.96 10.06 -24.55
N ASN A 20 2.79 10.66 -24.84
CA ASN A 20 2.46 12.00 -24.33
C ASN A 20 2.04 11.94 -22.86
N GLU A 21 1.26 10.94 -22.46
CA GLU A 21 0.85 10.76 -21.07
C GLU A 21 2.07 10.47 -20.19
N VAL A 22 2.95 9.57 -20.63
CA VAL A 22 4.21 9.24 -19.94
C VAL A 22 5.08 10.48 -19.76
N ALA A 23 5.13 11.38 -20.74
CA ALA A 23 5.89 12.62 -20.65
C ALA A 23 5.27 13.67 -19.70
N GLU A 24 4.00 13.52 -19.33
CA GLU A 24 3.31 14.40 -18.38
C GLU A 24 3.50 13.95 -16.92
N PHE A 25 3.80 12.67 -16.68
CA PHE A 25 4.02 12.14 -15.33
C PHE A 25 5.38 12.53 -14.75
N GLU A 26 5.42 12.93 -13.48
CA GLU A 26 6.64 13.16 -12.72
C GLU A 26 6.86 12.06 -11.69
N VAL A 27 8.10 11.90 -11.19
CA VAL A 27 8.37 10.98 -10.07
C VAL A 27 7.58 11.45 -8.84
N GLY A 28 6.79 10.55 -8.26
CA GLY A 28 5.84 10.86 -7.20
C GLY A 28 4.38 11.07 -7.67
N ASP A 29 4.12 11.10 -8.98
CA ASP A 29 2.74 11.04 -9.47
C ASP A 29 2.12 9.67 -9.23
N VAL A 30 0.81 9.66 -8.99
CA VAL A 30 0.04 8.44 -8.71
C VAL A 30 -0.86 8.10 -9.90
N LEU A 31 -0.75 6.86 -10.36
CA LEU A 31 -1.57 6.25 -11.38
C LEU A 31 -2.46 5.16 -10.77
N VAL A 32 -3.73 5.13 -11.15
CA VAL A 32 -4.69 4.13 -10.67
C VAL A 32 -4.91 3.08 -11.73
N CYS A 33 -4.73 1.80 -11.40
CA CYS A 33 -5.08 0.72 -12.30
C CYS A 33 -6.60 0.71 -12.55
N GLY A 34 -7.03 0.78 -13.80
CA GLY A 34 -8.47 0.76 -14.13
C GLY A 34 -9.18 -0.58 -13.86
N SER A 35 -8.43 -1.65 -13.57
CA SER A 35 -8.95 -3.01 -13.40
C SER A 35 -9.14 -3.39 -11.93
N CYS A 36 -8.11 -3.18 -11.11
CA CYS A 36 -8.11 -3.51 -9.68
C CYS A 36 -8.10 -2.29 -8.76
N GLU A 37 -8.13 -1.08 -9.32
CA GLU A 37 -8.12 0.18 -8.56
C GLU A 37 -6.86 0.36 -7.69
N THR A 38 -5.80 -0.43 -7.91
CA THR A 38 -4.51 -0.26 -7.22
C THR A 38 -3.88 1.07 -7.60
N GLU A 39 -3.49 1.83 -6.59
CA GLU A 39 -2.71 3.06 -6.71
C GLU A 39 -1.22 2.73 -6.83
N MET A 40 -0.57 3.33 -7.81
CA MET A 40 0.84 3.09 -8.13
C MET A 40 1.55 4.43 -8.30
N GLU A 41 2.69 4.60 -7.63
CA GLU A 41 3.53 5.78 -7.74
C GLU A 41 4.57 5.58 -8.83
N VAL A 42 4.79 6.62 -9.63
CA VAL A 42 5.89 6.70 -10.58
C VAL A 42 7.19 6.88 -9.82
N THR A 43 8.05 5.86 -9.86
CA THR A 43 9.34 5.86 -9.14
C THR A 43 10.52 6.21 -10.04
N VAL A 44 10.37 5.96 -11.34
CA VAL A 44 11.34 6.31 -12.37
C VAL A 44 10.60 6.86 -13.58
N ASN A 45 11.05 8.01 -14.07
CA ASN A 45 10.67 8.54 -15.39
C ASN A 45 11.84 9.34 -15.97
N ASP A 46 12.70 8.68 -16.76
CA ASP A 46 13.84 9.32 -17.45
C ASP A 46 13.59 9.44 -18.97
N GLY A 47 12.35 9.20 -19.42
CA GLY A 47 11.95 9.24 -20.84
C GLY A 47 12.30 7.99 -21.66
N GLU A 48 13.35 7.26 -21.30
CA GLU A 48 13.65 5.91 -21.84
C GLU A 48 13.19 4.78 -20.93
N ASP A 49 13.16 5.02 -19.61
CA ASP A 49 12.72 4.09 -18.57
C ASP A 49 11.58 4.71 -17.75
N PHE A 50 10.55 3.91 -17.48
CA PHE A 50 9.41 4.27 -16.66
C PHE A 50 9.05 3.09 -15.75
N GLU A 51 9.07 3.31 -14.44
CA GLU A 51 8.80 2.28 -13.44
C GLU A 51 7.73 2.73 -12.44
N LEU A 52 6.84 1.81 -12.11
CA LEU A 52 5.75 2.00 -11.14
C LEU A 52 6.01 1.13 -9.90
N ALA A 53 5.75 1.69 -8.73
CA ALA A 53 5.68 0.95 -7.47
C ALA A 53 4.28 1.06 -6.89
N VAL A 54 3.77 -0.01 -6.27
CA VAL A 54 2.47 0.04 -5.58
C VAL A 54 2.57 1.00 -4.41
N VAL A 55 1.62 1.94 -4.33
CA VAL A 55 1.43 2.77 -3.14
C VAL A 55 0.75 1.90 -2.10
N ASP A 56 1.52 1.34 -1.18
CA ASP A 56 0.95 0.69 -0.02
C ASP A 56 0.57 1.78 0.98
N TYR A 57 -0.73 2.00 1.18
CA TYR A 57 -1.24 2.84 2.27
C TYR A 57 -1.11 2.11 3.61
N GLY A 58 0.09 1.65 3.92
CA GLY A 58 0.38 0.96 5.17
C GLY A 58 0.30 1.93 6.34
N GLN A 59 -0.12 1.42 7.50
CA GLN A 59 -0.01 2.18 8.74
C GLN A 59 1.39 1.99 9.33
N PHE A 60 2.06 3.08 9.68
CA PHE A 60 3.33 3.02 10.41
C PHE A 60 3.05 2.89 11.90
N VAL A 61 3.49 1.76 12.47
CA VAL A 61 3.31 1.45 13.89
C VAL A 61 4.66 1.20 14.53
N GLN A 62 4.85 1.72 15.74
CA GLN A 62 6.01 1.36 16.57
C GLN A 62 5.71 0.14 17.43
N CYS A 63 6.57 -0.87 17.36
CA CYS A 63 6.43 -2.05 18.20
C CYS A 63 6.73 -1.70 19.68
N PRO A 64 5.80 -1.94 20.63
CA PRO A 64 6.04 -1.68 22.05
C PRO A 64 7.07 -2.64 22.68
N SER A 65 7.35 -3.78 22.04
CA SER A 65 8.29 -4.77 22.56
C SER A 65 9.74 -4.50 22.18
N CYS A 66 10.02 -4.09 20.93
CA CYS A 66 11.39 -3.83 20.47
C CYS A 66 11.69 -2.34 20.21
N GLY A 67 10.66 -1.50 20.12
CA GLY A 67 10.79 -0.06 19.86
C GLY A 67 11.04 0.31 18.40
N GLU A 68 11.05 -0.66 17.49
CA GLU A 68 11.27 -0.44 16.05
C GLU A 68 9.97 -0.03 15.37
N ASP A 69 10.06 0.92 14.44
CA ASP A 69 8.97 1.24 13.52
C ASP A 69 8.87 0.20 12.40
N PHE A 70 7.64 -0.14 12.05
CA PHE A 70 7.36 -1.02 10.93
C PHE A 70 6.06 -0.57 10.25
N GLU A 71 6.00 -0.82 8.95
CA GLU A 71 4.81 -0.62 8.15
C GLU A 71 3.93 -1.86 8.24
N VAL A 72 2.63 -1.67 8.43
CA VAL A 72 1.62 -2.72 8.33
C VAL A 72 0.82 -2.45 7.07
N SER A 73 1.02 -3.30 6.08
CA SER A 73 0.37 -3.14 4.77
C SER A 73 -1.14 -3.31 4.88
N GLN A 74 -1.89 -2.70 3.96
CA GLN A 74 -3.37 -2.85 3.92
C GLN A 74 -3.82 -4.31 3.85
N GLN A 75 -3.09 -5.14 3.09
CA GLN A 75 -3.36 -6.58 3.02
C GLN A 75 -3.18 -7.30 4.37
N GLN A 76 -2.20 -6.87 5.18
CA GLN A 76 -2.01 -7.43 6.52
C GLN A 76 -3.16 -7.03 7.45
N LEU A 77 -3.70 -5.81 7.31
CA LEU A 77 -4.84 -5.36 8.11
C LEU A 77 -6.12 -6.11 7.72
N ASP A 78 -6.37 -6.33 6.43
CA ASP A 78 -7.55 -7.05 5.95
C ASP A 78 -7.55 -8.53 6.34
N THR A 79 -6.36 -9.14 6.39
CA THR A 79 -6.18 -10.55 6.77
C THR A 79 -5.91 -10.76 8.25
N ALA A 80 -5.65 -9.70 9.01
CA ALA A 80 -5.35 -9.79 10.44
C ALA A 80 -6.59 -10.24 11.22
N PRO A 81 -6.44 -11.18 12.17
CA PRO A 81 -7.54 -11.56 13.03
C PRO A 81 -7.94 -10.39 13.93
N THR A 82 -9.21 -10.02 13.89
CA THR A 82 -9.82 -9.07 14.83
C THR A 82 -10.12 -9.75 16.16
N ILE A 83 -9.75 -9.11 17.26
CA ILE A 83 -10.02 -9.55 18.63
C ILE A 83 -10.71 -8.43 19.43
N GLU A 84 -11.33 -8.81 20.54
CA GLU A 84 -11.79 -7.85 21.55
C GLU A 84 -10.68 -7.67 22.59
N SER A 85 -10.11 -6.47 22.66
CA SER A 85 -9.09 -6.11 23.64
C SER A 85 -9.67 -6.09 25.06
N ALA A 86 -8.80 -6.08 26.07
CA ALA A 86 -9.20 -6.09 27.48
C ALA A 86 -10.13 -4.92 27.88
N ASP A 87 -10.03 -3.79 27.18
CA ASP A 87 -10.85 -2.59 27.36
C ASP A 87 -12.20 -2.63 26.59
N GLY A 88 -12.50 -3.73 25.91
CA GLY A 88 -13.73 -3.92 25.12
C GLY A 88 -13.71 -3.24 23.75
N VAL A 89 -12.53 -2.81 23.28
CA VAL A 89 -12.31 -2.19 21.97
C VAL A 89 -11.92 -3.27 20.97
N SER A 90 -12.40 -3.17 19.73
CA SER A 90 -11.99 -4.08 18.66
C SER A 90 -10.56 -3.74 18.21
N ALA A 91 -9.68 -4.73 18.15
CA ALA A 91 -8.31 -4.55 17.73
C ALA A 91 -7.90 -5.61 16.69
N LEU A 92 -7.10 -5.20 15.70
CA LEU A 92 -6.44 -6.12 14.79
C LEU A 92 -5.16 -6.63 15.41
N LEU A 93 -4.91 -7.91 15.21
CA LEU A 93 -3.76 -8.57 15.80
C LEU A 93 -2.70 -8.83 14.74
N VAL A 94 -1.57 -8.12 14.85
CA VAL A 94 -0.46 -8.18 13.91
C VAL A 94 0.83 -8.61 14.61
N ASP A 95 1.72 -9.27 13.88
CA ASP A 95 3.01 -9.72 14.41
C ASP A 95 4.13 -8.80 13.92
N CYS A 96 4.95 -8.32 14.85
CA CYS A 96 6.11 -7.49 14.53
C CYS A 96 7.13 -8.28 13.70
N PRO A 97 7.56 -7.80 12.52
CA PRO A 97 8.53 -8.53 11.69
C PRO A 97 9.93 -8.62 12.34
N HIS A 98 10.25 -7.73 13.29
CA HIS A 98 11.57 -7.67 13.93
C HIS A 98 11.72 -8.63 15.11
N CYS A 99 10.68 -8.73 15.95
CA CYS A 99 10.74 -9.50 17.20
C CYS A 99 9.66 -10.56 17.35
N GLN A 100 8.75 -10.66 16.37
CA GLN A 100 7.60 -11.59 16.37
C GLN A 100 6.70 -11.40 17.60
N ALA A 101 6.74 -10.22 18.22
CA ALA A 101 5.79 -9.85 19.26
C ALA A 101 4.45 -9.56 18.62
N ARG A 102 3.40 -10.05 19.27
CA ARG A 102 2.01 -9.85 18.90
C ARG A 102 1.56 -8.48 19.39
N ILE A 103 1.06 -7.66 18.47
CA ILE A 103 0.65 -6.27 18.68
C ILE A 103 -0.84 -6.16 18.42
N GLU A 104 -1.52 -5.45 19.30
CA GLU A 104 -2.96 -5.16 19.23
C GLU A 104 -3.10 -3.75 18.69
N LEU A 105 -3.57 -3.61 17.45
CA LEU A 105 -3.84 -2.34 16.78
C LEU A 105 -5.31 -1.99 16.99
N GLU A 106 -5.58 -0.93 17.74
CA GLU A 106 -6.94 -0.45 17.95
C GLU A 106 -7.54 -0.04 16.60
N LEU A 107 -8.70 -0.62 16.27
CA LEU A 107 -9.48 -0.17 15.12
C LEU A 107 -10.17 1.12 15.54
N GLU A 108 -9.86 2.23 14.88
CA GLU A 108 -10.67 3.44 15.01
C GLU A 108 -12.07 3.10 14.47
N GLU A 109 -13.06 2.99 15.36
CA GLU A 109 -14.46 2.96 14.96
C GLU A 109 -14.71 4.27 14.20
N GLU A 110 -14.82 4.19 12.88
CA GLU A 110 -15.38 5.27 12.07
C GLU A 110 -16.75 5.58 12.68
N SER A 111 -16.79 6.60 13.53
CA SER A 111 -18.03 7.14 14.07
C SER A 111 -18.70 7.84 12.89
N ASP A 112 -19.39 7.06 12.06
CA ASP A 112 -20.32 7.54 11.04
C ASP A 112 -21.34 8.44 11.76
N GLY A 113 -21.15 9.75 11.60
CA GLY A 113 -21.95 10.80 12.25
C GLY A 113 -23.10 11.29 11.38
#